data_AF-E3BNF5-F1
#
_entry.id   AF-E3BNF5-F1
#
_cell.length_a   1.000
_cell.length_b   1.000
_cell.length_c   1.000
_cell.angle_alpha   90.00
_cell.angle_beta   90.00
_cell.angle_gamma   90.00
#
_symmetry.space_group_name_H-M   'P 1'
#
loop_
_entity.id
_entity.type
_entity.pdbx_description
1 polymer ?
#
loop_
_entity_poly.entity_id
_entity_poly.type
_entity_poly.pdbx_seq_one_letter_code
_entity_poly.pdbx_strand_id
1 'polypeptide(L)' 'MEQRHKEYLQKYFDSLTPAQIEQYSYCNADYFCADEYNANVCADLILKGEKRASCSMDYWYSHEGDRRPQEGDLTSQYAL' A
#
# COMPACT_ATOMS: atom_id res chain seq x y z
N MET A 1 9.01 7.95 -1.18
CA MET A 1 8.94 6.71 -1.97
C MET A 1 10.24 6.52 -2.75
N GLU A 2 10.86 5.33 -2.64
CA GLU A 2 12.07 4.96 -3.37
C GLU A 2 11.83 4.86 -4.90
N GLN A 3 12.88 4.97 -5.70
CA GLN A 3 12.79 5.04 -7.16
C GLN A 3 12.14 3.79 -7.79
N ARG A 4 12.49 2.58 -7.31
CA ARG A 4 11.92 1.32 -7.83
C ARG A 4 10.39 1.29 -7.71
N HIS A 5 9.86 1.80 -6.60
CA HIS A 5 8.41 1.81 -6.35
C HIS A 5 7.70 2.85 -7.20
N LYS A 6 8.34 4.01 -7.44
CA LYS A 6 7.81 5.00 -8.38
C LYS A 6 7.71 4.43 -9.79
N GLU A 7 8.75 3.74 -10.26
CA GLU A 7 8.76 3.14 -11.60
C GLU A 7 7.73 2.03 -11.74
N TYR A 8 7.58 1.17 -10.72
CA TYR A 8 6.56 0.13 -10.72
C TYR A 8 5.14 0.72 -10.70
N LEU A 9 4.91 1.73 -9.87
CA LEU A 9 3.64 2.44 -9.80
C LEU A 9 3.31 3.16 -11.12
N GLN A 10 4.32 3.75 -11.77
CA GLN A 10 4.15 4.38 -13.08
C GLN A 10 3.68 3.35 -14.12
N LYS A 11 4.29 2.16 -14.17
CA LYS A 11 3.84 1.08 -15.06
C LYS A 11 2.38 0.68 -14.81
N TYR A 12 1.95 0.69 -13.54
CA TYR A 12 0.56 0.45 -13.20
C TYR A 12 -0.34 1.57 -13.73
N PHE A 13 0.01 2.85 -13.52
CA PHE A 13 -0.78 3.97 -14.04
C PHE A 13 -0.82 4.03 -15.57
N ASP A 14 0.27 3.68 -16.25
CA ASP A 14 0.33 3.59 -17.71
C ASP A 14 -0.64 2.52 -18.27
N SER A 15 -1.05 1.56 -17.45
CA SER A 15 -2.04 0.53 -17.82
C SER A 15 -3.50 0.96 -17.60
N LEU A 16 -3.74 2.12 -16.98
CA LEU A 16 -5.06 2.63 -16.62
C LEU A 16 -5.54 3.75 -17.53
N THR A 17 -6.86 3.93 -17.59
CA THR A 17 -7.48 5.11 -18.21
C THR A 17 -7.35 6.34 -17.29
N PRO A 18 -7.42 7.57 -17.85
CA PRO A 18 -7.38 8.79 -17.04
C PRO A 18 -8.43 8.82 -15.91
N ALA A 19 -9.67 8.39 -16.19
CA ALA A 19 -10.73 8.34 -15.19
C ALA A 19 -10.43 7.36 -14.03
N GLN A 20 -9.72 6.26 -14.31
CA GLN A 20 -9.27 5.33 -13.25
C GLN A 20 -8.08 5.88 -12.46
N ILE A 21 -7.27 6.76 -13.04
CA ILE A 21 -6.15 7.39 -12.32
C ILE A 21 -6.68 8.46 -11.36
N GLU A 22 -7.68 9.22 -11.79
CA GLU A 22 -8.31 10.29 -10.99
C GLU A 22 -8.92 9.80 -9.66
N GLN A 23 -9.20 8.49 -9.52
CA GLN A 23 -9.70 7.92 -8.27
C GLN A 23 -8.65 7.86 -7.16
N TYR A 24 -7.35 7.96 -7.49
CA TYR A 24 -6.25 7.87 -6.53
C TYR A 24 -5.82 9.26 -6.07
N SER A 25 -5.99 9.53 -4.77
CA SER A 25 -5.61 10.82 -4.17
C SER A 25 -4.30 10.75 -3.37
N TYR A 26 -3.89 9.55 -2.97
CA TYR A 26 -2.70 9.33 -2.16
C TYR A 26 -2.04 8.00 -2.54
N CYS A 27 -0.72 8.01 -2.64
CA CYS A 27 0.08 6.83 -2.95
C CYS A 27 1.28 6.72 -2.00
N ASN A 28 1.49 5.54 -1.44
CA ASN A 28 2.70 5.20 -0.68
C ASN A 28 3.26 3.83 -1.11
N ALA A 29 4.43 3.48 -0.58
CA ALA A 29 5.04 2.18 -0.80
C ALA A 29 5.61 1.71 0.52
N ASP A 30 5.24 0.51 0.94
CA ASP A 30 5.60 -0.05 2.24
C ASP A 30 5.51 -1.58 2.23
N TYR A 31 5.98 -2.22 3.29
CA TYR A 31 5.76 -3.63 3.56
C TYR A 31 4.86 -3.80 4.80
N PHE A 32 4.16 -4.93 4.89
CA PHE A 32 3.44 -5.30 6.11
C PHE A 32 4.36 -6.00 7.12
N CYS A 33 3.95 -5.98 8.39
CA CYS A 33 4.62 -6.65 9.51
C CYS A 33 5.98 -6.02 9.87
N ALA A 34 6.58 -6.51 10.97
CA ALA A 34 7.77 -5.92 11.58
C ALA A 34 9.02 -6.81 11.44
N ASP A 35 8.93 -7.87 10.64
CA ASP A 35 10.00 -8.82 10.37
C ASP A 35 9.93 -9.32 8.92
N GLU A 36 11.09 -9.70 8.38
CA GLU A 36 11.27 -10.11 6.98
C GLU A 36 10.37 -11.29 6.59
N TYR A 37 10.27 -12.30 7.46
CA TYR A 37 9.48 -13.50 7.19
C TYR A 37 8.00 -13.15 7.00
N ASN A 38 7.41 -12.43 7.96
CA ASN A 38 6.00 -12.07 7.90
C ASN A 38 5.71 -11.03 6.83
N ALA A 39 6.66 -10.12 6.53
CA ALA A 39 6.53 -9.20 5.40
C ALA A 39 6.39 -9.96 4.08
N ASN A 40 7.26 -10.95 3.87
CA ASN A 40 7.27 -11.75 2.64
C ASN A 40 6.05 -12.65 2.52
N VAL A 41 5.62 -13.29 3.62
CA VAL A 41 4.38 -14.08 3.66
C VAL A 41 3.15 -13.19 3.40
N CYS A 42 3.07 -12.01 4.01
CA CYS A 42 1.94 -11.10 3.78
C CYS A 42 1.87 -10.61 2.34
N ALA A 43 3.01 -10.27 1.72
CA ALA A 43 3.06 -9.86 0.33
C ALA A 43 2.52 -10.97 -0.61
N ASP A 44 2.90 -12.22 -0.38
CA ASP A 44 2.40 -13.38 -1.14
C ASP A 44 0.89 -13.63 -0.93
N LEU A 45 0.41 -13.52 0.31
CA LEU A 45 -1.02 -13.67 0.62
C LEU A 45 -1.87 -12.55 -0.03
N ILE A 46 -1.35 -11.33 -0.12
CA ILE A 46 -2.01 -10.22 -0.83
C ILE A 46 -2.02 -10.48 -2.33
N LEU A 47 -0.88 -10.91 -2.90
CA LEU A 47 -0.74 -11.23 -4.31
C LEU A 47 -1.72 -12.33 -4.76
N LYS A 48 -1.95 -13.34 -3.91
CA LYS A 48 -2.92 -14.42 -4.15
C LYS A 48 -4.39 -14.02 -3.86
N GLY A 49 -4.62 -12.83 -3.30
CA GLY A 49 -5.95 -12.36 -2.92
C GLY A 49 -6.53 -13.02 -1.65
N GLU A 50 -5.70 -13.67 -0.84
CA GLU A 50 -6.10 -14.33 0.41
C GLU A 50 -6.18 -13.33 1.57
N LYS A 51 -5.16 -12.45 1.69
CA LYS A 51 -5.15 -11.35 2.66
C LYS A 51 -5.81 -10.11 2.03
N ARG A 52 -7.06 -9.85 2.41
CA ARG A 52 -7.86 -8.72 1.90
C ARG A 52 -8.19 -7.65 2.94
N ALA A 53 -7.58 -7.75 4.13
CA ALA A 53 -7.78 -6.79 5.22
C ALA A 53 -6.53 -6.70 6.12
N SER A 54 -6.40 -5.56 6.80
CA SER A 54 -5.43 -5.27 7.85
C SER A 54 -6.04 -4.32 8.87
N CYS A 55 -5.42 -4.22 10.04
CA CYS A 55 -5.80 -3.26 11.07
C CYS A 55 -4.55 -2.66 11.73
N SER A 56 -4.73 -1.48 12.30
CA SER A 56 -3.75 -0.74 13.09
C SER A 56 -4.43 -0.21 14.35
N MET A 57 -3.66 0.31 15.30
CA MET A 57 -4.20 0.93 16.51
C MET A 57 -4.74 2.33 16.18
N ASP A 58 -5.98 2.65 16.59
CA ASP A 58 -6.55 4.00 16.38
C ASP A 58 -5.72 5.10 17.05
N TYR A 59 -4.99 4.76 18.12
CA TYR A 59 -4.12 5.65 18.87
C TYR A 59 -3.17 6.47 17.97
N TRP A 60 -2.59 5.85 16.93
CA TRP A 60 -1.71 6.53 15.98
C TRP A 60 -2.39 7.73 15.29
N TYR A 61 -3.69 7.60 15.03
CA TYR A 61 -4.47 8.63 14.33
C TYR A 61 -5.15 9.62 15.27
N SER A 62 -5.50 9.20 16.49
CA SER A 62 -6.18 10.06 17.47
C SER A 62 -5.21 10.87 18.33
N HIS A 63 -3.97 10.39 18.52
CA HIS A 63 -3.01 10.99 19.46
C HIS A 63 -1.68 11.37 18.81
N GLU A 64 -1.13 10.52 17.94
CA GLU A 64 0.19 10.76 17.33
C GLU A 64 0.12 11.60 16.04
N GLY A 65 -1.09 11.89 15.56
CA GLY A 65 -1.33 12.78 14.42
C GLY A 65 -1.15 12.14 13.06
N ASP A 66 -1.02 10.80 12.99
CA ASP A 66 -0.92 10.10 11.72
C ASP A 66 -2.20 10.26 10.90
N ARG A 67 -2.04 10.29 9.58
CA ARG A 67 -3.17 10.33 8.64
C ARG A 67 -3.93 9.00 8.70
N ARG A 68 -5.25 9.07 8.95
CA ARG A 68 -6.14 7.90 8.80
C ARG A 68 -6.13 7.41 7.35
N PRO A 69 -6.00 6.10 7.10
CA PRO A 69 -6.16 5.55 5.75
C PRO A 69 -7.55 5.90 5.22
N GLN A 70 -7.62 6.30 3.95
CA GLN A 70 -8.85 6.66 3.26
C GLN A 70 -9.17 5.64 2.17
N GLU A 71 -10.45 5.52 1.82
CA GLU A 71 -10.85 4.77 0.63
C GLU A 71 -10.18 5.38 -0.61
N GLY A 72 -9.65 4.53 -1.49
CA GLY A 72 -8.92 4.96 -2.68
C GLY A 72 -7.44 5.28 -2.46
N ASP A 73 -6.91 5.16 -1.24
CA ASP A 73 -5.46 5.15 -1.01
C ASP A 73 -4.83 3.94 -1.72
N LEU A 74 -3.71 4.16 -2.42
CA LEU A 74 -2.98 3.11 -3.13
C LEU A 74 -1.61 2.87 -2.48
N THR A 75 -1.41 1.66 -1.97
CA THR A 75 -0.11 1.25 -1.41
C THR A 75 0.57 0.23 -2.33
N SER A 76 1.77 0.57 -2.78
CA SER A 76 2.67 -0.38 -3.46
C SER A 76 3.34 -1.26 -2.41
N GLN A 77 2.89 -2.52 -2.30
CA GLN A 77 3.43 -3.52 -1.37
C GLN A 77 4.63 -4.23 -1.98
N TYR A 78 5.66 -4.48 -1.18
CA TYR A 78 6.85 -5.23 -1.60
C TYR A 78 7.36 -6.19 -0.52
N ALA A 79 8.04 -7.22 -0.98
CA ALA A 79 8.79 -8.16 -0.15
C ALA A 79 10.19 -7.61 0.15
N LEU A 80 10.72 -7.93 1.34
CA LEU A 80 12.07 -7.60 1.81
C LEU A 80 13.09 -8.66 1.38
#